data_AF-A0A7C4Q1Q7-F1
#
_entry.id   AF-A0A7C4Q1Q7-F1
#
_cell.length_a   1.000
_cell.length_b   1.000
_cell.length_c   1.000
_cell.angle_alpha   90.00
_cell.angle_beta   90.00
_cell.angle_gamma   90.00
#
_symmetry.space_group_name_H-M   'P 1'
#
loop_
_entity.id
_entity.type
_entity.pdbx_description
1 polymer ?
#
loop_
_entity_poly.entity_id
_entity_poly.type
_entity_poly.pdbx_seq_one_letter_code
_entity_poly.pdbx_strand_id
1 'polypeptide(L)'
;MNILKEDISLDHVEIIKSNLKYMPALFAEASVNTVRKIASLQDRIRRLIPADYSISVLDWRMESAYNLVVNDIIDMNFLHNPMREGKHTPCSPILQESYGIENLKGTLKTFVIAKLTQNIYYHKELGEYSQPGESIEDFKKRIKEKLDEIKRNKISEISSSYNSKIKELNISMNSLKEEFESINKLIKEIEKEIEELNKEKYRLEKEGRSTLKISDQIRTREIRKLRLEKRISELNNELIKIKKEKEILEQKIKEDIKNIENEINSLYDSPLQTIIFQPKSEEINIDAMHVLWIPIFEAIYRVYFNGITKDLRFEWNGLNGKGNFGICSNCGILIDSLNKPLLCYICGEIYCQEHLFTCKTCQRGICNEHIWNCQDCGNLYCIEEKSYLCSICGKKLCNDCILKCIKCKENVYCKDHIIKCEICNNTFCTIHYNEHLKECKKCGKKLCTLEQIECSICGEIFCKDDSIKCSECRKYVCRLHSWQCSACG
;
A
#
# COMPACT_ATOMS: atom_id res chain seq x y z
N MET A 1 -9.39 4.87 -37.62
CA MET A 1 -8.98 5.78 -38.72
C MET A 1 -8.33 7.06 -38.22
N ASN A 2 -9.00 7.91 -37.41
CA ASN A 2 -8.41 9.18 -36.94
C ASN A 2 -7.10 8.98 -36.17
N ILE A 3 -7.03 7.94 -35.34
CA ILE A 3 -5.82 7.64 -34.56
C ILE A 3 -4.60 7.42 -35.48
N LEU A 4 -4.66 6.55 -36.49
CA LEU A 4 -3.53 6.38 -37.42
C LEU A 4 -3.25 7.61 -38.28
N LYS A 5 -4.28 8.36 -38.67
CA LYS A 5 -4.12 9.57 -39.49
C LYS A 5 -3.38 10.69 -38.75
N GLU A 6 -3.49 10.77 -37.43
CA GLU A 6 -2.74 11.74 -36.64
C GLU A 6 -1.48 11.11 -35.97
N ASP A 7 -0.98 9.97 -36.48
CA ASP A 7 0.35 9.47 -36.10
C ASP A 7 1.40 10.16 -36.98
N ILE A 8 2.24 11.01 -36.37
CA ILE A 8 3.26 11.81 -37.05
C ILE A 8 4.35 10.92 -37.69
N SER A 9 4.45 9.66 -37.24
CA SER A 9 5.37 8.65 -37.79
C SER A 9 4.90 8.08 -39.13
N LEU A 10 3.73 8.50 -39.61
CA LEU A 10 3.18 8.10 -40.90
C LEU A 10 3.04 9.34 -41.78
N ASP A 11 3.52 9.25 -43.02
CA ASP A 11 3.38 10.34 -43.99
C ASP A 11 1.95 10.35 -44.58
N HIS A 12 1.37 9.17 -44.79
CA HIS A 12 0.01 9.01 -45.30
C HIS A 12 -0.59 7.65 -44.90
N VAL A 13 -1.92 7.60 -44.77
CA VAL A 13 -2.64 6.37 -44.41
C VAL A 13 -3.93 6.24 -45.21
N GLU A 14 -4.10 5.10 -45.86
CA GLU A 14 -5.27 4.74 -46.66
C GLU A 14 -5.93 3.48 -46.11
N ILE A 15 -7.26 3.43 -46.13
CA ILE A 15 -8.00 2.19 -45.85
C ILE A 15 -8.22 1.48 -47.17
N ILE A 16 -7.60 0.32 -47.34
CA ILE A 16 -7.83 -0.53 -48.53
C ILE A 16 -9.17 -1.23 -48.40
N LYS A 17 -9.42 -1.80 -47.22
CA LYS A 17 -10.61 -2.61 -46.95
C LYS A 17 -11.03 -2.44 -45.50
N SER A 18 -12.33 -2.34 -45.26
CA SER A 18 -12.90 -2.37 -43.92
C SER A 18 -14.15 -3.23 -43.95
N ASN A 19 -14.23 -4.19 -43.05
CA ASN A 19 -15.39 -5.05 -42.86
C ASN A 19 -15.87 -4.88 -41.42
N LEU A 20 -17.18 -4.86 -41.23
CA LEU A 20 -17.81 -4.99 -39.92
C LEU A 20 -18.49 -6.35 -39.86
N LYS A 21 -18.14 -7.15 -38.86
CA LYS A 21 -18.79 -8.40 -38.53
C LYS A 21 -19.47 -8.27 -37.17
N TYR A 22 -20.65 -8.85 -37.03
CA TYR A 22 -21.31 -9.02 -35.74
C TYR A 22 -21.11 -10.46 -35.29
N MET A 23 -20.34 -10.62 -34.22
CA MET A 23 -19.97 -11.91 -33.65
C MET A 23 -20.89 -12.25 -32.48
N PRO A 24 -21.55 -13.42 -32.48
CA PRO A 24 -22.48 -13.79 -31.42
C PRO A 24 -21.74 -14.25 -30.16
N ALA A 25 -22.10 -13.70 -29.01
CA ALA A 25 -21.67 -14.18 -27.70
C ALA A 25 -22.89 -14.47 -26.82
N LEU A 26 -22.83 -15.53 -26.01
CA LEU A 26 -23.86 -15.83 -25.04
C LEU A 26 -23.53 -15.11 -23.72
N PHE A 27 -24.40 -14.20 -23.33
CA PHE A 27 -24.42 -13.62 -22.00
C PHE A 27 -25.41 -14.40 -21.12
N ALA A 28 -24.96 -14.83 -19.95
CA ALA A 28 -25.83 -15.48 -18.97
C ALA A 28 -25.59 -14.94 -17.57
N GLU A 29 -26.66 -14.75 -16.82
CA GLU A 29 -26.66 -14.32 -15.43
C GLU A 29 -27.49 -15.29 -14.59
N ALA A 30 -26.90 -15.76 -13.50
CA ALA A 30 -27.57 -16.62 -12.54
C ALA A 30 -27.39 -16.08 -11.13
N SER A 31 -28.48 -15.92 -10.40
CA SER A 31 -28.48 -15.58 -8.98
C SER A 31 -28.70 -16.82 -8.13
N VAL A 32 -28.00 -16.84 -7.00
CA VAL A 32 -28.11 -17.89 -5.99
C VAL A 32 -28.51 -17.21 -4.69
N ASN A 33 -29.60 -17.69 -4.10
CA ASN A 33 -30.05 -17.25 -2.80
C ASN A 33 -30.45 -18.48 -1.97
N THR A 34 -29.49 -18.98 -1.20
CA THR A 34 -29.66 -20.12 -0.32
C THR A 34 -29.77 -19.62 1.11
N VAL A 35 -30.89 -19.89 1.78
CA VAL A 35 -31.05 -19.65 3.22
C VAL A 35 -31.37 -20.98 3.89
N ARG A 36 -30.38 -21.58 4.56
CA ARG A 36 -30.52 -22.84 5.30
C ARG A 36 -30.11 -22.63 6.76
N LYS A 37 -30.55 -23.53 7.65
CA LYS A 37 -30.18 -23.51 9.08
C LYS A 37 -28.65 -23.47 9.30
N ILE A 38 -27.91 -24.14 8.43
CA ILE A 38 -26.44 -24.27 8.50
C ILE A 38 -25.76 -22.97 8.07
N ALA A 39 -26.20 -22.39 6.95
CA ALA A 39 -25.59 -21.21 6.36
C ALA A 39 -26.52 -20.55 5.33
N SER A 40 -26.29 -19.26 5.11
CA SER A 40 -26.90 -18.49 4.03
C SER A 40 -25.84 -18.06 3.03
N LEU A 41 -26.13 -18.19 1.74
CA LEU A 41 -25.29 -17.75 0.63
C LEU A 41 -26.12 -16.94 -0.36
N GLN A 42 -25.66 -15.73 -0.66
CA GLN A 42 -26.19 -14.93 -1.76
C GLN A 42 -25.05 -14.60 -2.71
N ASP A 43 -25.17 -15.02 -3.97
CA ASP A 43 -24.14 -14.80 -4.99
C ASP A 43 -24.79 -14.61 -6.37
N ARG A 44 -24.03 -14.05 -7.31
CA ARG A 44 -24.46 -13.76 -8.66
C ARG A 44 -23.33 -14.05 -9.62
N ILE A 45 -23.54 -15.03 -10.50
CA ILE A 45 -22.57 -15.46 -11.48
C ILE A 45 -22.98 -14.94 -12.86
N ARG A 46 -22.05 -14.26 -13.52
CA ARG A 46 -22.21 -13.75 -14.88
C ARG A 46 -21.18 -14.36 -15.81
N ARG A 47 -21.59 -14.68 -17.03
CA ARG A 47 -20.72 -15.22 -18.07
C ARG A 47 -20.96 -14.52 -19.39
N LEU A 48 -19.86 -14.32 -20.12
CA LEU A 48 -19.85 -13.85 -21.48
C LEU A 48 -18.94 -14.78 -22.27
N ILE A 49 -19.54 -15.60 -23.13
CA ILE A 49 -18.83 -16.66 -23.84
C ILE A 49 -18.99 -16.49 -25.35
N PRO A 50 -17.94 -16.68 -26.16
CA PRO A 50 -18.06 -16.73 -27.61
C PRO A 50 -19.06 -17.81 -28.02
N ALA A 51 -19.91 -17.52 -29.02
CA ALA A 51 -21.00 -18.41 -29.41
C ALA A 51 -21.23 -18.44 -30.93
N ASP A 52 -20.18 -18.25 -31.73
CA ASP A 52 -20.24 -18.38 -33.19
C ASP A 52 -20.28 -19.84 -33.65
N TYR A 53 -20.60 -20.04 -34.92
CA TYR A 53 -20.78 -21.36 -35.52
C TYR A 53 -19.58 -22.30 -35.39
N SER A 54 -18.36 -21.77 -35.21
CA SER A 54 -17.16 -22.60 -35.06
C SER A 54 -17.12 -23.31 -33.70
N ILE A 55 -17.97 -22.89 -32.76
CA ILE A 55 -18.00 -23.37 -31.39
C ILE A 55 -19.06 -24.47 -31.26
N SER A 56 -18.60 -25.71 -31.13
CA SER A 56 -19.45 -26.88 -30.96
C SER A 56 -19.93 -27.08 -29.52
N VAL A 57 -19.18 -26.57 -28.52
CA VAL A 57 -19.51 -26.68 -27.10
C VAL A 57 -19.25 -25.35 -26.42
N LEU A 58 -20.25 -24.86 -25.69
CA LEU A 58 -20.19 -23.61 -24.93
C LEU A 58 -19.61 -23.86 -23.54
N ASP A 59 -18.42 -23.31 -23.26
CA ASP A 59 -17.70 -23.52 -22.01
C ASP A 59 -17.97 -22.39 -20.99
N TRP A 60 -18.71 -22.73 -19.92
CA TRP A 60 -19.04 -21.80 -18.83
C TRP A 60 -17.84 -21.30 -18.02
N ARG A 61 -16.63 -21.85 -18.24
CA ARG A 61 -15.39 -21.35 -17.64
C ARG A 61 -14.88 -20.07 -18.32
N MET A 62 -15.35 -19.76 -19.53
CA MET A 62 -14.97 -18.53 -20.23
C MET A 62 -15.67 -17.31 -19.61
N GLU A 63 -14.91 -16.23 -19.39
CA GLU A 63 -15.44 -14.98 -18.80
C GLU A 63 -15.37 -13.78 -19.76
N SER A 64 -14.88 -14.01 -20.98
CA SER A 64 -14.72 -13.00 -22.01
C SER A 64 -15.06 -13.53 -23.39
N ALA A 65 -15.60 -12.67 -24.25
CA ALA A 65 -15.83 -12.96 -25.66
C ALA A 65 -15.34 -11.81 -26.54
N TYR A 66 -14.56 -12.12 -27.58
CA TYR A 66 -14.07 -11.16 -28.58
C TYR A 66 -13.48 -9.87 -27.98
N ASN A 67 -12.55 -10.02 -27.02
CA ASN A 67 -11.90 -8.94 -26.27
C ASN A 67 -12.84 -8.08 -25.39
N LEU A 68 -14.04 -8.56 -25.07
CA LEU A 68 -14.92 -7.98 -24.05
C LEU A 68 -15.00 -8.88 -22.82
N VAL A 69 -15.02 -8.27 -21.65
CA VAL A 69 -15.38 -8.92 -20.39
C VAL A 69 -16.78 -8.49 -19.96
N VAL A 70 -17.38 -9.25 -19.04
CA VAL A 70 -18.71 -8.94 -18.48
C VAL A 70 -18.79 -7.50 -17.96
N ASN A 71 -17.75 -7.00 -17.30
CA ASN A 71 -17.71 -5.63 -16.75
C ASN A 71 -17.79 -4.55 -17.83
N ASP A 72 -17.42 -4.85 -19.07
CA ASP A 72 -17.54 -3.89 -20.17
C ASP A 72 -19.01 -3.68 -20.59
N ILE A 73 -19.94 -4.57 -20.21
CA ILE A 73 -21.32 -4.58 -20.74
C ILE A 73 -22.43 -4.48 -19.69
N ILE A 74 -22.15 -4.65 -18.39
CA ILE A 74 -23.19 -4.67 -17.34
C ILE A 74 -24.04 -3.40 -17.32
N ASP A 75 -23.41 -2.24 -17.51
CA ASP A 75 -24.09 -0.93 -17.43
C ASP A 75 -24.52 -0.40 -18.80
N MET A 76 -24.39 -1.21 -19.87
CA MET A 76 -24.75 -0.79 -21.22
C MET A 76 -26.23 -1.04 -21.52
N ASN A 77 -26.84 -0.09 -22.23
CA ASN A 77 -28.14 -0.28 -22.83
C ASN A 77 -28.01 -1.09 -24.12
N PHE A 78 -28.53 -2.32 -24.13
CA PHE A 78 -28.49 -3.16 -25.32
C PHE A 78 -29.41 -2.62 -26.43
N LEU A 79 -28.87 -2.52 -27.64
CA LEU A 79 -29.61 -2.14 -28.82
C LEU A 79 -30.22 -3.38 -29.49
N HIS A 80 -31.48 -3.27 -29.92
CA HIS A 80 -32.14 -4.35 -30.67
C HIS A 80 -31.72 -4.39 -32.14
N ASN A 81 -31.19 -3.29 -32.67
CA ASN A 81 -30.73 -3.17 -34.05
C ASN A 81 -29.28 -2.66 -34.11
N PRO A 82 -28.48 -3.14 -35.07
CA PRO A 82 -27.11 -2.70 -35.25
C PRO A 82 -27.05 -1.21 -35.64
N MET A 83 -26.08 -0.47 -35.08
CA MET A 83 -25.88 0.95 -35.44
C MET A 83 -25.33 1.14 -36.86
N ARG A 84 -24.68 0.10 -37.41
CA ARG A 84 -24.08 0.11 -38.75
C ARG A 84 -24.34 -1.22 -39.42
N GLU A 85 -24.58 -1.20 -40.73
CA GLU A 85 -24.70 -2.42 -41.51
C GLU A 85 -23.40 -3.23 -41.47
N GLY A 86 -23.53 -4.54 -41.31
CA GLY A 86 -22.41 -5.47 -41.18
C GLY A 86 -22.88 -6.91 -41.28
N LYS A 87 -21.93 -7.81 -41.52
CA LYS A 87 -22.23 -9.24 -41.69
C LYS A 87 -22.42 -9.90 -40.33
N HIS A 88 -23.56 -10.52 -40.11
CA HIS A 88 -23.80 -11.33 -38.91
C HIS A 88 -23.23 -12.74 -39.11
N THR A 89 -22.40 -13.18 -38.17
CA THR A 89 -21.85 -14.54 -38.17
C THR A 89 -22.89 -15.49 -37.58
N PRO A 90 -23.18 -16.65 -38.19
CA PRO A 90 -24.17 -17.57 -37.61
C PRO A 90 -23.79 -18.00 -36.18
N CYS A 91 -24.80 -18.18 -35.33
CA CYS A 91 -24.63 -18.69 -33.97
C CYS A 91 -24.26 -20.18 -33.98
N SER A 92 -23.65 -20.63 -32.88
CA SER A 92 -23.45 -22.06 -32.58
C SER A 92 -24.75 -22.86 -32.76
N PRO A 93 -24.71 -24.07 -33.35
CA PRO A 93 -25.89 -24.91 -33.54
C PRO A 93 -26.72 -25.14 -32.27
N ILE A 94 -26.07 -25.18 -31.10
CA ILE A 94 -26.73 -25.37 -29.79
C ILE A 94 -27.76 -24.25 -29.52
N LEU A 95 -27.50 -23.02 -29.99
CA LEU A 95 -28.38 -21.88 -29.78
C LEU A 95 -29.53 -21.82 -30.80
N GLN A 96 -29.51 -22.66 -31.83
CA GLN A 96 -30.53 -22.69 -32.88
C GLN A 96 -31.70 -23.62 -32.52
N GLU A 97 -31.51 -24.53 -31.56
CA GLU A 97 -32.49 -25.52 -31.15
C GLU A 97 -33.03 -25.24 -29.75
N SER A 98 -34.35 -25.31 -29.56
CA SER A 98 -34.99 -25.10 -28.25
C SER A 98 -34.47 -26.08 -27.18
N TYR A 99 -34.18 -27.33 -27.57
CA TYR A 99 -33.59 -28.33 -26.68
C TYR A 99 -32.18 -27.95 -26.23
N GLY A 100 -31.37 -27.36 -27.13
CA GLY A 100 -30.04 -26.88 -26.82
C GLY A 100 -30.05 -25.76 -25.76
N ILE A 101 -31.02 -24.85 -25.83
CA ILE A 101 -31.19 -23.76 -24.85
C ILE A 101 -31.55 -24.30 -23.47
N GLU A 102 -32.49 -25.25 -23.37
CA GLU A 102 -32.84 -25.87 -22.08
C GLU A 102 -31.68 -26.67 -21.49
N ASN A 103 -30.90 -27.36 -22.33
CA ASN A 103 -29.67 -28.02 -21.91
C ASN A 103 -28.63 -27.01 -21.39
N LEU A 104 -28.49 -25.84 -22.03
CA LEU A 104 -27.60 -24.77 -21.57
C LEU A 104 -28.01 -24.24 -20.20
N LYS A 105 -29.31 -24.07 -19.94
CA LYS A 105 -29.80 -23.70 -18.59
C LYS A 105 -29.41 -24.76 -17.56
N GLY A 106 -29.58 -26.04 -17.87
CA GLY A 106 -29.18 -27.13 -16.98
C GLY A 106 -27.68 -27.16 -16.70
N THR A 107 -26.85 -27.05 -17.74
CA THR A 107 -25.38 -27.02 -17.60
C THR A 107 -24.88 -25.78 -16.86
N LEU A 108 -25.52 -24.62 -17.06
CA LEU A 108 -25.22 -23.40 -16.29
C LEU A 108 -25.50 -23.61 -14.81
N LYS A 109 -26.65 -24.20 -14.45
CA LYS A 109 -26.96 -24.54 -13.05
C LYS A 109 -25.90 -25.48 -12.46
N THR A 110 -25.56 -26.56 -13.16
CA THR A 110 -24.50 -27.48 -12.72
C THR A 110 -23.16 -26.77 -12.51
N PHE A 111 -22.81 -25.85 -13.41
CA PHE A 111 -21.60 -25.04 -13.29
C PHE A 111 -21.64 -24.10 -12.08
N VAL A 112 -22.75 -23.40 -11.85
CA VAL A 112 -22.97 -22.51 -10.69
C VAL A 112 -22.86 -23.31 -9.39
N ILE A 113 -23.51 -24.47 -9.33
CA ILE A 113 -23.43 -25.42 -8.20
C ILE A 113 -21.97 -25.77 -7.93
N ALA A 114 -21.23 -26.21 -8.95
CA ALA A 114 -19.83 -26.61 -8.80
C ALA A 114 -18.93 -25.43 -8.36
N LYS A 115 -19.13 -24.23 -8.93
CA LYS A 115 -18.36 -23.03 -8.60
C LYS A 115 -18.58 -22.54 -7.15
N LEU A 116 -19.80 -22.71 -6.62
CA LEU A 116 -20.17 -22.26 -5.27
C LEU A 116 -20.13 -23.36 -4.21
N THR A 117 -19.75 -24.59 -4.59
CA THR A 117 -19.53 -25.67 -3.64
C THR A 117 -18.32 -25.36 -2.78
N GLN A 118 -18.52 -25.35 -1.47
CA GLN A 118 -17.49 -24.99 -0.50
C GLN A 118 -17.62 -25.76 0.79
N ASN A 119 -16.53 -25.79 1.54
CA ASN A 119 -16.49 -26.42 2.86
C ASN A 119 -16.98 -25.44 3.91
N ILE A 120 -17.86 -25.91 4.80
CA ILE A 120 -18.28 -25.22 6.01
C ILE A 120 -17.81 -26.04 7.20
N TYR A 121 -17.31 -25.35 8.22
CA TYR A 121 -16.82 -25.96 9.45
C TYR A 121 -17.90 -25.91 10.53
N TYR A 122 -18.01 -26.96 11.33
CA TYR A 122 -19.00 -27.06 12.40
C TYR A 122 -18.33 -27.39 13.73
N HIS A 123 -18.61 -26.57 14.73
CA HIS A 123 -18.19 -26.77 16.11
C HIS A 123 -19.30 -27.43 16.91
N LYS A 124 -19.25 -28.76 17.04
CA LYS A 124 -20.34 -29.60 17.58
C LYS A 124 -20.82 -29.17 18.97
N GLU A 125 -19.91 -28.83 19.87
CA GLU A 125 -20.24 -28.53 21.27
C GLU A 125 -20.84 -27.13 21.46
N LEU A 126 -20.58 -26.21 20.54
CA LEU A 126 -21.13 -24.85 20.56
C LEU A 126 -22.34 -24.70 19.65
N GLY A 127 -22.59 -25.67 18.76
CA GLY A 127 -23.66 -25.61 17.77
C GLY A 127 -23.41 -24.56 16.69
N GLU A 128 -22.16 -24.16 16.47
CA GLU A 128 -21.78 -23.05 15.59
C GLU A 128 -21.24 -23.53 14.25
N TYR A 129 -21.67 -22.87 13.17
CA TYR A 129 -21.20 -23.12 11.81
C TYR A 129 -20.34 -21.97 11.32
N SER A 130 -19.37 -22.26 10.44
CA SER A 130 -18.64 -21.25 9.69
C SER A 130 -19.54 -20.62 8.61
N GLN A 131 -19.21 -19.41 8.21
CA GLN A 131 -19.85 -18.80 7.06
C GLN A 131 -19.32 -19.42 5.76
N PRO A 132 -20.10 -19.41 4.68
CA PRO A 132 -19.62 -19.78 3.35
C PRO A 132 -18.41 -18.91 2.97
N GLY A 133 -17.27 -19.55 2.69
CA GLY A 133 -16.03 -18.88 2.28
C GLY A 133 -15.15 -18.41 3.43
N GLU A 134 -15.57 -18.59 4.68
CA GLU A 134 -14.78 -18.29 5.88
C GLU A 134 -13.58 -19.26 5.95
N SER A 135 -12.38 -18.72 6.16
CA SER A 135 -11.18 -19.54 6.38
C SER A 135 -11.29 -20.31 7.71
N ILE A 136 -10.57 -21.42 7.84
CA ILE A 136 -10.58 -22.18 9.09
C ILE A 136 -9.98 -21.37 10.23
N GLU A 137 -9.02 -20.49 9.94
CA GLU A 137 -8.40 -19.57 10.89
C GLU A 137 -9.39 -18.51 11.39
N ASP A 138 -10.13 -17.89 10.48
CA ASP A 138 -11.13 -16.87 10.83
C ASP A 138 -12.26 -17.48 11.67
N PHE A 139 -12.70 -18.69 11.29
CA PHE A 139 -13.71 -19.40 12.08
C PHE A 139 -13.20 -19.73 13.48
N LYS A 140 -11.97 -20.25 13.62
CA LYS A 140 -11.36 -20.51 14.93
C LYS A 140 -11.24 -19.24 15.77
N LYS A 141 -10.90 -18.11 15.15
CA LYS A 141 -10.83 -16.82 15.85
C LYS A 141 -12.20 -16.41 16.39
N ARG A 142 -13.26 -16.52 15.59
CA ARG A 142 -14.63 -16.22 16.03
C ARG A 142 -15.10 -17.16 17.15
N ILE A 143 -14.77 -18.45 17.07
CA ILE A 143 -15.03 -19.40 18.16
C ILE A 143 -14.28 -18.99 19.43
N LYS A 144 -13.01 -18.59 19.31
CA LYS A 144 -12.22 -18.10 20.46
C LYS A 144 -12.84 -16.89 21.12
N GLU A 145 -13.26 -15.89 20.34
CA GLU A 145 -13.91 -14.68 20.86
C GLU A 145 -15.19 -15.02 21.65
N LYS A 146 -15.99 -15.96 21.13
CA LYS A 146 -17.20 -16.45 21.80
C LYS A 146 -16.88 -17.22 23.08
N LEU A 147 -15.84 -18.07 23.07
CA LEU A 147 -15.38 -18.79 24.25
C LEU A 147 -14.81 -17.84 25.32
N ASP A 148 -14.09 -16.79 24.92
CA ASP A 148 -13.59 -15.75 25.82
C ASP A 148 -14.75 -14.95 26.47
N GLU A 149 -15.84 -14.72 25.73
CA GLU A 149 -17.07 -14.15 26.29
C GLU A 149 -17.73 -15.08 27.30
N ILE A 150 -17.91 -16.37 26.97
CA ILE A 150 -18.43 -17.38 27.89
C ILE A 150 -17.56 -17.47 29.16
N LYS A 151 -16.23 -17.48 28.99
CA LYS A 151 -15.25 -17.48 30.09
C LYS A 151 -15.46 -16.28 31.01
N ARG A 152 -15.55 -15.07 30.45
CA ARG A 152 -15.76 -13.83 31.23
C ARG A 152 -17.08 -13.86 32.00
N ASN A 153 -18.16 -14.31 31.37
CA ASN A 153 -19.47 -14.39 32.02
C ASN A 153 -19.46 -15.40 33.18
N LYS A 154 -18.95 -16.63 32.96
CA LYS A 154 -18.82 -17.64 34.02
C LYS A 154 -17.95 -17.16 35.18
N ILE A 155 -16.79 -16.55 34.89
CA ILE A 155 -15.91 -16.01 35.94
C ILE A 155 -16.58 -14.88 36.72
N SER A 156 -17.34 -14.01 36.05
CA SER A 156 -18.08 -12.92 36.71
C SER A 156 -19.17 -13.44 37.65
N GLU A 157 -19.94 -14.45 37.22
CA GLU A 157 -20.98 -15.09 38.04
C GLU A 157 -20.39 -15.74 39.30
N ILE A 158 -19.32 -16.52 39.13
CA ILE A 158 -18.59 -17.15 40.24
C ILE A 158 -18.03 -16.07 41.18
N SER A 159 -17.34 -15.07 40.63
CA SER A 159 -16.72 -14.00 41.42
C SER A 159 -17.77 -13.22 42.21
N SER A 160 -18.92 -12.90 41.62
CA SER A 160 -20.03 -12.22 42.32
C SER A 160 -20.56 -13.04 43.50
N SER A 161 -20.81 -14.34 43.28
CA SER A 161 -21.32 -15.28 44.28
C SER A 161 -20.37 -15.48 45.47
N TYR A 162 -19.06 -15.54 45.21
CA TYR A 162 -18.08 -15.69 46.27
C TYR A 162 -17.73 -14.35 46.96
N ASN A 163 -17.69 -13.25 46.22
CA ASN A 163 -17.39 -11.93 46.79
C ASN A 163 -18.46 -11.45 47.78
N SER A 164 -19.74 -11.78 47.56
CA SER A 164 -20.80 -11.50 48.54
C SER A 164 -20.56 -12.23 49.86
N LYS A 165 -20.22 -13.52 49.82
CA LYS A 165 -19.87 -14.34 51.00
C LYS A 165 -18.62 -13.80 51.70
N ILE A 166 -17.57 -13.46 50.96
CA ILE A 166 -16.36 -12.86 51.53
C ILE A 166 -16.67 -11.52 52.19
N LYS A 167 -17.55 -10.71 51.61
CA LYS A 167 -17.98 -9.42 52.19
C LYS A 167 -18.71 -9.63 53.51
N GLU A 168 -19.62 -10.59 53.59
CA GLU A 168 -20.31 -10.96 54.83
C GLU A 168 -19.31 -11.40 55.92
N LEU A 169 -18.36 -12.29 55.57
CA LEU A 169 -17.32 -12.72 56.51
C LEU A 169 -16.44 -11.54 56.97
N ASN A 170 -16.09 -10.61 56.08
CA ASN A 170 -15.31 -9.42 56.44
C ASN A 170 -16.07 -8.48 57.39
N ILE A 171 -17.38 -8.31 57.20
CA ILE A 171 -18.23 -7.53 58.11
C ILE A 171 -18.23 -8.18 59.51
N SER A 172 -18.46 -9.49 59.57
CA SER A 172 -18.42 -10.25 60.83
C SER A 172 -17.04 -10.23 61.48
N MET A 173 -15.96 -10.29 60.70
CA MET A 173 -14.59 -10.14 61.25
C MET A 173 -14.35 -8.75 61.84
N ASN A 174 -14.85 -7.69 61.21
CA ASN A 174 -14.66 -6.33 61.69
C ASN A 174 -15.45 -6.07 62.96
N SER A 175 -16.71 -6.52 63.04
CA SER A 175 -17.51 -6.38 64.27
C SER A 175 -16.87 -7.09 65.46
N LEU A 176 -16.35 -8.32 65.26
CA LEU A 176 -15.63 -9.06 66.31
C LEU A 176 -14.33 -8.36 66.72
N LYS A 177 -13.61 -7.72 65.78
CA LYS A 177 -12.42 -6.92 66.10
C LYS A 177 -12.75 -5.68 66.91
N GLU A 178 -13.83 -4.97 66.56
CA GLU A 178 -14.29 -3.79 67.29
C GLU A 178 -14.73 -4.15 68.72
N GLU A 179 -15.45 -5.26 68.90
CA GLU A 179 -15.80 -5.78 70.22
C GLU A 179 -14.55 -6.14 71.03
N PHE A 180 -13.60 -6.81 70.39
CA PHE A 180 -12.31 -7.17 70.99
C PHE A 180 -11.50 -5.94 71.44
N GLU A 181 -11.43 -4.90 70.61
CA GLU A 181 -10.73 -3.64 70.94
C GLU A 181 -11.42 -2.90 72.10
N SER A 182 -12.75 -2.84 72.09
CA SER A 182 -13.55 -2.23 73.16
C SER A 182 -13.33 -2.94 74.50
N ILE A 183 -13.41 -4.27 74.53
CA ILE A 183 -13.19 -5.07 75.75
C ILE A 183 -11.73 -4.93 76.23
N ASN A 184 -10.76 -4.93 75.33
CA ASN A 184 -9.36 -4.71 75.68
C ASN A 184 -9.12 -3.35 76.34
N LYS A 185 -9.80 -2.30 75.85
CA LYS A 185 -9.72 -0.97 76.46
C LYS A 185 -10.26 -0.98 77.89
N LEU A 186 -11.41 -1.64 78.12
CA LEU A 186 -11.99 -1.81 79.46
C LEU A 186 -11.08 -2.59 80.40
N ILE A 187 -10.41 -3.64 79.91
CA ILE A 187 -9.43 -4.39 80.72
C ILE A 187 -8.28 -3.48 81.14
N LYS A 188 -7.72 -2.69 80.21
CA LYS A 188 -6.64 -1.73 80.52
C LYS A 188 -7.06 -0.65 81.53
N GLU A 189 -8.31 -0.20 81.48
CA GLU A 189 -8.87 0.73 82.47
C GLU A 189 -8.99 0.08 83.85
N ILE A 190 -9.52 -1.14 83.92
CA ILE A 190 -9.61 -1.92 85.17
C ILE A 190 -8.22 -2.22 85.75
N GLU A 191 -7.24 -2.53 84.90
CA GLU A 191 -5.84 -2.74 85.33
C GLU A 191 -5.25 -1.50 85.99
N LYS A 192 -5.48 -0.31 85.41
CA LYS A 192 -5.06 0.96 86.01
C LYS A 192 -5.75 1.20 87.36
N GLU A 193 -7.06 0.98 87.45
CA GLU A 193 -7.80 1.12 88.70
C GLU A 193 -7.28 0.16 89.79
N ILE A 194 -6.99 -1.10 89.43
CA ILE A 194 -6.38 -2.08 90.34
C ILE A 194 -5.01 -1.58 90.81
N GLU A 195 -4.19 -1.02 89.91
CA GLU A 195 -2.86 -0.51 90.24
C GLU A 195 -2.92 0.71 91.19
N GLU A 196 -3.86 1.63 90.97
CA GLU A 196 -4.12 2.77 91.85
C GLU A 196 -4.61 2.33 93.25
N LEU A 197 -5.58 1.41 93.30
CA LEU A 197 -6.07 0.86 94.55
C LEU A 197 -4.98 0.08 95.31
N ASN A 198 -4.08 -0.61 94.61
CA ASN A 198 -2.93 -1.27 95.22
C ASN A 198 -1.95 -0.23 95.83
N LYS A 199 -1.70 0.89 95.14
CA LYS A 199 -0.88 2.00 95.68
C LYS A 199 -1.52 2.64 96.90
N GLU A 200 -2.85 2.74 96.94
CA GLU A 200 -3.60 3.28 98.08
C GLU A 200 -3.66 2.31 99.26
N LYS A 201 -3.88 1.01 98.98
CA LYS A 201 -3.78 -0.08 99.97
C LYS A 201 -2.42 -0.06 100.68
N TYR A 202 -1.33 0.02 99.91
CA TYR A 202 0.02 0.07 100.45
C TYR A 202 0.26 1.29 101.36
N ARG A 203 -0.35 2.45 101.05
CA ARG A 203 -0.29 3.65 101.90
C ARG A 203 -1.04 3.43 103.23
N LEU A 204 -2.27 2.91 103.18
CA LEU A 204 -3.06 2.62 104.37
C LEU A 204 -2.42 1.56 105.28
N GLU A 205 -1.75 0.56 104.70
CA GLU A 205 -0.97 -0.44 105.44
C GLU A 205 0.18 0.21 106.22
N LYS A 206 0.91 1.16 105.61
CA LYS A 206 1.97 1.93 106.30
C LYS A 206 1.45 2.83 107.42
N GLU A 207 0.22 3.34 107.29
CA GLU A 207 -0.44 4.19 108.29
C GLU A 207 -1.11 3.40 109.43
N GLY A 208 -1.06 2.05 109.40
CA GLY A 208 -1.71 1.19 110.40
C GLY A 208 -3.24 1.20 110.34
N ARG A 209 -3.82 1.59 109.20
CA ARG A 209 -5.27 1.70 108.98
C ARG A 209 -5.84 0.43 108.33
N SER A 210 -7.14 0.20 108.52
CA SER A 210 -7.83 -0.97 107.98
C SER A 210 -7.88 -0.96 106.44
N THR A 211 -7.47 -2.05 105.81
CA THR A 211 -7.36 -2.21 104.35
C THR A 211 -8.39 -3.17 103.75
N LEU A 212 -9.30 -3.70 104.58
CA LEU A 212 -10.33 -4.66 104.19
C LEU A 212 -11.21 -4.15 103.03
N LYS A 213 -11.66 -2.90 103.12
CA LYS A 213 -12.55 -2.29 102.11
C LYS A 213 -11.84 -2.13 100.75
N ILE A 214 -10.56 -1.75 100.75
CA ILE A 214 -9.78 -1.63 99.51
C ILE A 214 -9.45 -3.02 98.94
N SER A 215 -9.14 -4.00 99.79
CA SER A 215 -8.87 -5.38 99.33
C SER A 215 -10.10 -6.02 98.66
N ASP A 216 -11.30 -5.81 99.19
CA ASP A 216 -12.54 -6.28 98.55
C ASP A 216 -12.81 -5.55 97.21
N GLN A 217 -12.50 -4.26 97.13
CA GLN A 217 -12.61 -3.48 95.89
C GLN A 217 -11.63 -3.98 94.80
N ILE A 218 -10.41 -4.35 95.17
CA ILE A 218 -9.41 -4.96 94.26
C ILE A 218 -9.92 -6.32 93.78
N ARG A 219 -10.32 -7.21 94.70
CA ARG A 219 -10.84 -8.54 94.37
C ARG A 219 -12.04 -8.49 93.42
N THR A 220 -12.95 -7.54 93.63
CA THR A 220 -14.13 -7.36 92.76
C THR A 220 -13.72 -6.98 91.32
N ARG A 221 -12.70 -6.13 91.18
CA ARG A 221 -12.13 -5.72 89.88
C ARG A 221 -11.34 -6.84 89.22
N GLU A 222 -10.59 -7.63 89.97
CA GLU A 222 -9.89 -8.82 89.47
C GLU A 222 -10.87 -9.86 88.91
N ILE A 223 -11.97 -10.13 89.61
CA ILE A 223 -13.03 -11.04 89.11
C ILE A 223 -13.65 -10.48 87.82
N ARG A 224 -13.88 -9.17 87.75
CA ARG A 224 -14.41 -8.52 86.54
C ARG A 224 -13.42 -8.63 85.36
N LYS A 225 -12.12 -8.41 85.61
CA LYS A 225 -11.04 -8.57 84.63
C LYS A 225 -11.02 -10.00 84.08
N LEU A 226 -11.00 -11.02 84.93
CA LEU A 226 -11.00 -12.43 84.53
C LEU A 226 -12.19 -12.80 83.62
N ARG A 227 -13.38 -12.24 83.89
CA ARG A 227 -14.56 -12.46 83.03
C ARG A 227 -14.37 -11.83 81.64
N LEU A 228 -13.79 -10.64 81.56
CA LEU A 228 -13.52 -9.97 80.28
C LEU A 228 -12.40 -10.68 79.50
N GLU A 229 -11.36 -11.17 80.17
CA GLU A 229 -10.30 -11.97 79.56
C GLU A 229 -10.84 -13.30 78.97
N LYS A 230 -11.78 -13.94 79.68
CA LYS A 230 -12.48 -15.11 79.13
C LYS A 230 -13.25 -14.78 77.85
N ARG A 231 -13.98 -13.65 77.82
CA ARG A 231 -14.71 -13.19 76.64
C ARG A 231 -13.77 -12.89 75.47
N ILE A 232 -12.60 -12.30 75.74
CA ILE A 232 -11.54 -12.09 74.73
C ILE A 232 -11.08 -13.42 74.10
N SER A 233 -10.89 -14.46 74.92
CA SER A 233 -10.51 -15.78 74.42
C SER A 233 -11.58 -16.38 73.50
N GLU A 234 -12.86 -16.24 73.87
CA GLU A 234 -14.00 -16.67 73.04
C GLU A 234 -14.03 -15.95 71.70
N LEU A 235 -13.92 -14.61 71.70
CA LEU A 235 -13.88 -13.78 70.50
C LEU A 235 -12.70 -14.15 69.58
N ASN A 236 -11.51 -14.39 70.14
CA ASN A 236 -10.35 -14.83 69.38
C ASN A 236 -10.59 -16.17 68.66
N ASN A 237 -11.24 -17.13 69.33
CA ASN A 237 -11.55 -18.43 68.74
C ASN A 237 -12.55 -18.30 67.59
N GLU A 238 -13.57 -17.45 67.72
CA GLU A 238 -14.50 -17.13 66.63
C GLU A 238 -13.79 -16.47 65.44
N LEU A 239 -12.89 -15.53 65.72
CA LEU A 239 -12.11 -14.83 64.69
C LEU A 239 -11.18 -15.78 63.92
N ILE A 240 -10.59 -16.78 64.59
CA ILE A 240 -9.80 -17.85 63.95
C ILE A 240 -10.67 -18.72 63.04
N LYS A 241 -11.89 -19.09 63.47
CA LYS A 241 -12.82 -19.88 62.65
C LYS A 241 -13.21 -19.15 61.38
N ILE A 242 -13.63 -17.89 61.48
CA ILE A 242 -14.02 -17.08 60.33
C ILE A 242 -12.84 -16.87 59.37
N LYS A 243 -11.62 -16.64 59.88
CA LYS A 243 -10.41 -16.55 59.05
C LYS A 243 -10.18 -17.81 58.22
N LYS A 244 -10.30 -19.00 58.84
CA LYS A 244 -10.15 -20.29 58.13
C LYS A 244 -11.24 -20.48 57.07
N GLU A 245 -12.48 -20.14 57.37
CA GLU A 245 -13.58 -20.22 56.40
C GLU A 245 -13.35 -19.31 55.19
N LYS A 246 -12.86 -18.09 55.43
CA LYS A 246 -12.49 -17.16 54.35
C LYS A 246 -11.36 -17.73 53.47
N GLU A 247 -10.31 -18.29 54.08
CA GLU A 247 -9.19 -18.88 53.34
C GLU A 247 -9.62 -20.08 52.48
N ILE A 248 -10.50 -20.93 53.00
CA ILE A 248 -11.09 -22.05 52.25
C ILE A 248 -11.91 -21.54 51.05
N LEU A 249 -12.71 -20.48 51.25
CA LEU A 249 -13.49 -19.87 50.16
C LEU A 249 -12.59 -19.28 49.08
N GLU A 250 -11.51 -18.58 49.45
CA GLU A 250 -10.55 -18.02 48.50
C GLU A 250 -9.84 -19.11 47.68
N GLN A 251 -9.54 -20.26 48.30
CA GLN A 251 -8.99 -21.42 47.57
C GLN A 251 -10.00 -22.02 46.59
N LYS A 252 -11.27 -22.17 46.99
CA LYS A 252 -12.34 -22.67 46.12
C LYS A 252 -12.56 -21.78 44.89
N ILE A 253 -12.50 -20.45 45.04
CA ILE A 253 -12.59 -19.52 43.90
C ILE A 253 -11.51 -19.82 42.86
N LYS A 254 -10.26 -20.02 43.31
CA LYS A 254 -9.13 -20.31 42.42
C LYS A 254 -9.32 -21.65 41.70
N GLU A 255 -9.80 -22.66 42.42
CA GLU A 255 -10.08 -23.98 41.86
C GLU A 255 -11.21 -23.93 40.81
N ASP A 256 -12.31 -23.25 41.12
CA ASP A 256 -13.44 -23.09 40.21
C ASP A 256 -13.07 -22.30 38.94
N ILE A 257 -12.29 -21.22 39.07
CA ILE A 257 -11.76 -20.47 37.92
C ILE A 257 -10.89 -21.39 37.05
N LYS A 258 -9.99 -22.17 37.66
CA LYS A 258 -9.14 -23.12 36.94
C LYS A 258 -9.96 -24.21 36.21
N ASN A 259 -11.03 -24.70 36.83
CA ASN A 259 -11.94 -25.66 36.20
C ASN A 259 -12.65 -25.06 34.98
N ILE A 260 -13.09 -23.80 35.05
CA ILE A 260 -13.64 -23.08 33.89
C ILE A 260 -12.58 -22.95 32.78
N GLU A 261 -11.34 -22.60 33.13
CA GLU A 261 -10.27 -22.49 32.14
C GLU A 261 -10.00 -23.80 31.41
N ASN A 262 -9.96 -24.91 32.14
CA ASN A 262 -9.80 -26.24 31.54
C ASN A 262 -10.99 -26.62 30.66
N GLU A 263 -12.22 -26.34 31.09
CA GLU A 263 -13.43 -26.57 30.30
C GLU A 263 -13.38 -25.79 28.99
N ILE A 264 -13.04 -24.50 29.04
CA ILE A 264 -12.95 -23.62 27.85
C ILE A 264 -11.84 -24.07 26.90
N ASN A 265 -10.67 -24.44 27.42
CA ASN A 265 -9.57 -24.96 26.60
C ASN A 265 -9.96 -26.27 25.92
N SER A 266 -10.64 -27.18 26.63
CA SER A 266 -11.14 -28.42 26.05
C SER A 266 -12.14 -28.16 24.93
N LEU A 267 -13.05 -27.19 25.10
CA LEU A 267 -13.98 -26.80 24.05
C LEU A 267 -13.25 -26.21 22.83
N TYR A 268 -12.20 -25.40 23.04
CA TYR A 268 -11.44 -24.79 21.94
C TYR A 268 -10.66 -25.82 21.10
N ASP A 269 -10.10 -26.83 21.75
CA ASP A 269 -9.32 -27.89 21.11
C ASP A 269 -10.20 -28.96 20.43
N SER A 270 -11.53 -28.90 20.61
CA SER A 270 -12.47 -29.83 19.99
C SER A 270 -12.37 -29.81 18.46
N PRO A 271 -12.32 -30.99 17.81
CA PRO A 271 -12.14 -31.08 16.37
C PRO A 271 -13.33 -30.51 15.61
N LEU A 272 -13.05 -29.66 14.63
CA LEU A 272 -14.05 -29.11 13.72
C LEU A 272 -14.48 -30.17 12.70
N GLN A 273 -15.78 -30.27 12.45
CA GLN A 273 -16.32 -31.13 11.40
C GLN A 273 -16.43 -30.36 10.10
N THR A 274 -15.96 -30.94 9.00
CA THR A 274 -16.10 -30.36 7.65
C THR A 274 -17.37 -30.88 6.99
N ILE A 275 -18.23 -29.96 6.56
CA ILE A 275 -19.49 -30.24 5.85
C ILE A 275 -19.41 -29.59 4.48
N ILE A 276 -19.72 -30.35 3.43
CA ILE A 276 -19.78 -29.80 2.06
C ILE A 276 -21.10 -29.04 1.92
N PHE A 277 -21.00 -27.74 1.69
CA PHE A 277 -22.12 -26.87 1.37
C PHE A 277 -22.21 -26.68 -0.14
N GLN A 278 -23.34 -27.11 -0.70
CA GLN A 278 -23.62 -27.04 -2.12
C GLN A 278 -25.02 -26.46 -2.33
N PRO A 279 -25.17 -25.41 -3.16
CA PRO A 279 -26.49 -24.92 -3.58
C PRO A 279 -27.28 -26.00 -4.31
N LYS A 280 -28.59 -26.01 -4.11
CA LYS A 280 -29.50 -26.91 -4.85
C LYS A 280 -29.89 -26.28 -6.20
N SER A 281 -30.28 -27.11 -7.16
CA SER A 281 -30.71 -26.65 -8.49
C SER A 281 -31.93 -25.72 -8.44
N GLU A 282 -32.81 -25.92 -7.46
CA GLU A 282 -34.02 -25.10 -7.24
C GLU A 282 -33.70 -23.75 -6.58
N GLU A 283 -32.53 -23.60 -5.94
CA GLU A 283 -32.08 -22.35 -5.29
C GLU A 283 -31.35 -21.42 -6.27
N ILE A 284 -31.19 -21.85 -7.52
CA ILE A 284 -30.51 -21.11 -8.58
C ILE A 284 -31.53 -20.62 -9.59
N ASN A 285 -31.59 -19.30 -9.72
CA ASN A 285 -32.41 -18.62 -10.71
C ASN A 285 -31.52 -18.16 -11.86
N ILE A 286 -31.96 -18.43 -13.09
CA ILE A 286 -31.31 -17.89 -14.29
C ILE A 286 -32.05 -16.60 -14.61
N ASP A 287 -31.41 -15.48 -14.31
CA ASP A 287 -32.01 -14.15 -14.44
C ASP A 287 -32.01 -13.67 -15.89
N ALA A 288 -30.94 -13.98 -16.62
CA ALA A 288 -30.78 -13.61 -18.02
C ALA A 288 -30.03 -14.67 -18.81
N MET A 289 -30.43 -14.83 -20.07
CA MET A 289 -29.70 -15.61 -21.08
C MET A 289 -29.95 -14.97 -22.44
N HIS A 290 -28.98 -14.22 -22.94
CA HIS A 290 -29.09 -13.39 -24.13
C HIS A 290 -27.97 -13.68 -25.12
N VAL A 291 -28.29 -13.72 -26.41
CA VAL A 291 -27.29 -13.70 -27.47
C VAL A 291 -26.99 -12.24 -27.81
N LEU A 292 -25.75 -11.84 -27.56
CA LEU A 292 -25.24 -10.50 -27.85
C LEU A 292 -24.48 -10.52 -29.18
N TRP A 293 -24.78 -9.55 -30.04
CA TRP A 293 -24.12 -9.37 -31.33
C TRP A 293 -23.02 -8.32 -31.21
N ILE A 294 -21.79 -8.77 -31.00
CA ILE A 294 -20.65 -7.90 -30.72
C ILE A 294 -20.05 -7.40 -32.05
N PRO A 295 -19.96 -6.08 -32.27
CA PRO A 295 -19.35 -5.51 -33.47
C PRO A 295 -17.83 -5.71 -33.44
N ILE A 296 -17.29 -6.44 -34.40
CA ILE A 296 -15.85 -6.60 -34.64
C ILE A 296 -15.52 -5.98 -35.99
N PHE A 297 -14.62 -5.00 -35.97
CA PHE A 297 -14.10 -4.38 -37.17
C PHE A 297 -12.81 -5.08 -37.59
N GLU A 298 -12.70 -5.37 -38.88
CA GLU A 298 -11.47 -5.82 -39.51
C GLU A 298 -11.14 -4.84 -40.63
N ALA A 299 -9.93 -4.26 -40.61
CA ALA A 299 -9.50 -3.35 -41.65
C ALA A 299 -8.06 -3.61 -42.08
N ILE A 300 -7.80 -3.38 -43.37
CA ILE A 300 -6.47 -3.37 -43.95
C ILE A 300 -6.13 -1.92 -44.27
N TYR A 301 -5.10 -1.41 -43.62
CA TYR A 301 -4.57 -0.07 -43.81
C TYR A 301 -3.29 -0.14 -44.63
N ARG A 302 -3.20 0.67 -45.69
CA ARG A 302 -1.93 0.95 -46.35
C ARG A 302 -1.31 2.17 -45.70
N VAL A 303 -0.12 2.00 -45.13
CA VAL A 303 0.63 3.08 -44.52
C VAL A 303 1.85 3.43 -45.37
N TYR A 304 2.13 4.71 -45.47
CA TYR A 304 3.29 5.26 -46.16
C TYR A 304 4.16 5.97 -45.12
N PHE A 305 5.45 5.66 -45.09
CA PHE A 305 6.42 6.27 -44.19
C PHE A 305 7.81 6.19 -44.82
N ASN A 306 8.57 7.28 -44.77
CA ASN A 306 9.96 7.33 -45.26
C ASN A 306 10.16 6.75 -46.67
N GLY A 307 9.20 6.99 -47.58
CA GLY A 307 9.20 6.46 -48.94
C GLY A 307 8.89 4.96 -49.07
N ILE A 308 8.62 4.25 -47.97
CA ILE A 308 8.21 2.84 -47.91
C ILE A 308 6.68 2.76 -47.80
N THR A 309 6.11 1.66 -48.31
CA THR A 309 4.69 1.33 -48.20
C THR A 309 4.50 -0.03 -47.54
N LYS A 310 3.60 -0.13 -46.56
CA LYS A 310 3.28 -1.39 -45.86
C LYS A 310 1.78 -1.53 -45.65
N ASP A 311 1.27 -2.76 -45.78
CA ASP A 311 -0.13 -3.07 -45.51
C ASP A 311 -0.24 -3.68 -44.10
N LEU A 312 -1.06 -3.09 -43.25
CA LEU A 312 -1.32 -3.48 -41.86
C LEU A 312 -2.74 -3.99 -41.72
N ARG A 313 -2.90 -5.19 -41.15
CA ARG A 313 -4.21 -5.77 -40.87
C ARG A 313 -4.53 -5.62 -39.39
N PHE A 314 -5.60 -4.90 -39.09
CA PHE A 314 -6.09 -4.69 -37.73
C PHE A 314 -7.47 -5.28 -37.55
N GLU A 315 -7.70 -5.82 -36.36
CA GLU A 315 -9.00 -6.31 -35.90
C GLU A 315 -9.29 -5.71 -34.54
N TRP A 316 -10.48 -5.16 -34.30
CA TRP A 316 -10.81 -4.60 -32.98
C TRP A 316 -12.30 -4.65 -32.68
N ASN A 317 -12.60 -4.64 -31.39
CA ASN A 317 -13.93 -4.59 -30.85
C ASN A 317 -14.51 -3.17 -30.95
N GLY A 318 -15.68 -3.04 -31.54
CA GLY A 318 -16.35 -1.77 -31.76
C GLY A 318 -16.91 -1.10 -30.51
N LEU A 319 -17.00 -1.82 -29.38
CA LEU A 319 -17.50 -1.27 -28.11
C LEU A 319 -16.37 -0.67 -27.27
N ASN A 320 -15.27 -1.40 -27.06
CA ASN A 320 -14.17 -0.96 -26.18
C ASN A 320 -12.89 -0.57 -26.93
N GLY A 321 -12.83 -0.76 -28.25
CA GLY A 321 -11.67 -0.43 -29.08
C GLY A 321 -10.48 -1.40 -28.95
N LYS A 322 -10.56 -2.43 -28.09
CA LYS A 322 -9.50 -3.41 -27.91
C LYS A 322 -9.46 -4.41 -29.05
N GLY A 323 -8.28 -4.87 -29.42
CA GLY A 323 -8.11 -5.61 -30.66
C GLY A 323 -6.78 -6.33 -30.79
N ASN A 324 -6.42 -6.59 -32.03
CA ASN A 324 -5.10 -7.02 -32.46
C ASN A 324 -4.60 -5.97 -33.46
N PHE A 325 -3.62 -5.18 -33.02
CA PHE A 325 -2.96 -4.15 -33.82
C PHE A 325 -1.54 -4.55 -34.23
N GLY A 326 -1.22 -5.86 -34.16
CA GLY A 326 0.11 -6.39 -34.43
C GLY A 326 0.86 -6.83 -33.19
N ILE A 327 2.09 -7.28 -33.38
CA ILE A 327 3.02 -7.68 -32.31
C ILE A 327 4.20 -6.72 -32.26
N CYS A 328 4.70 -6.46 -31.07
CA CYS A 328 5.91 -5.67 -30.91
C CYS A 328 7.12 -6.43 -31.47
N SER A 329 7.83 -5.85 -32.43
CA SER A 329 9.00 -6.49 -33.05
C SER A 329 10.20 -6.63 -32.11
N ASN A 330 10.19 -5.98 -30.93
CA ASN A 330 11.23 -6.14 -29.92
C ASN A 330 10.92 -7.26 -28.89
N CYS A 331 9.72 -7.26 -28.31
CA CYS A 331 9.37 -8.18 -27.21
C CYS A 331 8.34 -9.26 -27.57
N GLY A 332 7.75 -9.22 -28.77
CA GLY A 332 6.76 -10.19 -29.24
C GLY A 332 5.36 -10.06 -28.62
N ILE A 333 5.15 -9.08 -27.73
CA ILE A 333 3.86 -8.87 -27.06
C ILE A 333 2.82 -8.35 -28.07
N LEU A 334 1.59 -8.88 -28.00
CA LEU A 334 0.44 -8.41 -28.76
C LEU A 334 0.07 -6.98 -28.36
N ILE A 335 -0.11 -6.11 -29.34
CA ILE A 335 -0.63 -4.76 -29.13
C ILE A 335 -2.16 -4.81 -29.22
N ASP A 336 -2.79 -4.70 -28.06
CA ASP A 336 -4.25 -4.84 -27.93
C ASP A 336 -5.01 -3.52 -27.99
N SER A 337 -4.29 -2.40 -28.01
CA SER A 337 -4.82 -1.05 -27.99
C SER A 337 -4.00 -0.16 -28.92
N LEU A 338 -4.71 0.69 -29.67
CA LEU A 338 -4.08 1.53 -30.68
C LEU A 338 -3.59 2.84 -30.04
N ASN A 339 -2.35 2.81 -29.56
CA ASN A 339 -1.65 3.99 -29.05
C ASN A 339 -0.72 4.59 -30.11
N LYS A 340 -0.38 5.88 -29.94
CA LYS A 340 0.56 6.58 -30.83
C LYS A 340 1.85 6.97 -30.10
N PRO A 341 2.98 7.01 -30.82
CA PRO A 341 3.18 6.41 -32.14
C PRO A 341 3.07 4.87 -32.09
N LEU A 342 2.81 4.21 -33.22
CA LEU A 342 2.71 2.74 -33.31
C LEU A 342 3.90 2.09 -34.03
N LEU A 343 4.48 2.80 -34.99
CA LEU A 343 5.49 2.28 -35.90
C LEU A 343 6.77 3.09 -35.79
N CYS A 344 7.90 2.44 -36.02
CA CYS A 344 9.15 3.16 -36.25
C CYS A 344 9.11 3.79 -37.65
N TYR A 345 9.28 5.12 -37.74
CA TYR A 345 9.30 5.84 -39.02
C TYR A 345 10.39 5.35 -39.99
N ILE A 346 11.46 4.75 -39.47
CA ILE A 346 12.61 4.34 -40.29
C ILE A 346 12.46 2.92 -40.83
N CYS A 347 12.11 1.94 -39.98
CA CYS A 347 12.00 0.54 -40.42
C CYS A 347 10.57 0.07 -40.70
N GLY A 348 9.54 0.79 -40.24
CA GLY A 348 8.15 0.39 -40.47
C GLY A 348 7.65 -0.79 -39.64
N GLU A 349 8.42 -1.21 -38.64
CA GLU A 349 8.03 -2.27 -37.73
C GLU A 349 7.20 -1.71 -36.57
N ILE A 350 6.32 -2.57 -36.03
CA ILE A 350 5.37 -2.23 -34.97
C ILE A 350 6.05 -2.43 -33.62
N TYR A 351 5.86 -1.49 -32.70
CA TYR A 351 6.44 -1.58 -31.35
C TYR A 351 5.41 -1.18 -30.29
N CYS A 352 5.51 -1.80 -29.12
CA CYS A 352 4.73 -1.33 -27.97
C CYS A 352 5.30 -0.01 -27.43
N GLN A 353 4.53 0.68 -26.60
CA GLN A 353 4.88 2.00 -26.04
C GLN A 353 6.23 2.02 -25.29
N GLU A 354 6.63 0.90 -24.69
CA GLU A 354 7.91 0.81 -23.96
C GLU A 354 9.13 0.71 -24.88
N HIS A 355 8.94 0.20 -26.10
CA HIS A 355 10.03 -0.03 -27.06
C HIS A 355 10.03 0.96 -28.23
N LEU A 356 9.08 1.90 -28.23
CA LEU A 356 8.99 2.96 -29.23
C LEU A 356 9.20 4.32 -28.57
N PHE A 357 10.23 5.02 -29.01
CA PHE A 357 10.65 6.30 -28.46
C PHE A 357 10.27 7.43 -29.42
N THR A 358 10.16 8.64 -28.90
CA THR A 358 9.85 9.82 -29.71
C THR A 358 11.09 10.68 -29.93
N CYS A 359 11.39 11.00 -31.19
CA CYS A 359 12.48 11.92 -31.53
C CYS A 359 12.15 13.34 -31.05
N LYS A 360 13.10 14.01 -30.37
CA LYS A 360 12.91 15.37 -29.83
C LYS A 360 12.64 16.42 -30.91
N THR A 361 13.23 16.26 -32.10
CA THR A 361 13.12 17.23 -33.20
C THR A 361 11.88 16.99 -34.05
N CYS A 362 11.76 15.82 -34.67
CA CYS A 362 10.68 15.52 -35.62
C CYS A 362 9.42 14.93 -34.98
N GLN A 363 9.45 14.59 -33.69
CA GLN A 363 8.33 14.00 -32.91
C GLN A 363 7.80 12.66 -33.44
N ARG A 364 8.54 12.01 -34.35
CA ARG A 364 8.20 10.68 -34.88
C ARG A 364 8.61 9.56 -33.92
N GLY A 365 7.90 8.44 -34.01
CA GLY A 365 8.20 7.19 -33.32
C GLY A 365 9.40 6.47 -33.93
N ILE A 366 10.33 6.03 -33.10
CA ILE A 366 11.62 5.45 -33.48
C ILE A 366 11.95 4.29 -32.54
N CYS A 367 12.39 3.16 -33.07
CA CYS A 367 12.81 2.01 -32.25
C CYS A 367 14.24 2.15 -31.74
N ASN A 368 14.62 1.26 -30.81
CA ASN A 368 15.96 1.23 -30.19
C ASN A 368 17.14 1.17 -31.18
N GLU A 369 16.97 0.57 -32.35
CA GLU A 369 18.05 0.44 -33.34
C GLU A 369 18.27 1.72 -34.16
N HIS A 370 17.24 2.56 -34.26
CA HIS A 370 17.25 3.75 -35.12
C HIS A 370 17.32 5.06 -34.33
N ILE A 371 17.72 4.97 -33.05
CA ILE A 371 17.79 6.09 -32.13
C ILE A 371 19.22 6.35 -31.66
N TRP A 372 19.49 7.59 -31.30
CA TRP A 372 20.68 7.96 -30.54
C TRP A 372 20.34 9.05 -29.54
N ASN A 373 21.12 9.13 -28.46
CA ASN A 373 20.94 10.11 -27.41
C ASN A 373 22.06 11.16 -27.42
N CYS A 374 21.71 12.41 -27.16
CA CYS A 374 22.70 13.44 -26.91
C CYS A 374 23.31 13.23 -25.53
N GLN A 375 24.63 13.11 -25.45
CA GLN A 375 25.34 12.84 -24.19
C GLN A 375 25.43 14.06 -23.25
N ASP A 376 25.03 15.26 -23.71
CA ASP A 376 25.03 16.48 -22.89
C ASP A 376 23.66 16.80 -22.27
N CYS A 377 22.56 16.58 -23.01
CA CYS A 377 21.19 16.87 -22.54
C CYS A 377 20.31 15.63 -22.31
N GLY A 378 20.75 14.44 -22.76
CA GLY A 378 20.01 13.18 -22.61
C GLY A 378 18.84 12.98 -23.58
N ASN A 379 18.48 14.00 -24.37
CA ASN A 379 17.39 13.90 -25.35
C ASN A 379 17.67 12.85 -26.43
N LEU A 380 16.61 12.22 -26.92
CA LEU A 380 16.62 11.19 -27.95
C LEU A 380 16.32 11.75 -29.33
N TYR A 381 17.03 11.26 -30.33
CA TYR A 381 16.96 11.73 -31.71
C TYR A 381 16.98 10.51 -32.65
N CYS A 382 16.28 10.60 -33.80
CA CYS A 382 16.38 9.56 -34.81
C CYS A 382 17.74 9.62 -35.52
N ILE A 383 18.18 8.51 -36.12
CA ILE A 383 19.45 8.46 -36.86
C ILE A 383 19.52 9.41 -38.06
N GLU A 384 18.37 9.87 -38.57
CA GLU A 384 18.32 10.89 -39.63
C GLU A 384 18.66 12.29 -39.11
N GLU A 385 18.45 12.56 -37.82
CA GLU A 385 18.87 13.82 -37.21
C GLU A 385 20.39 13.88 -37.15
N LYS A 386 20.93 15.00 -37.63
CA LYS A 386 22.36 15.21 -37.66
C LYS A 386 22.92 15.20 -36.24
N SER A 387 23.95 14.38 -36.05
CA SER A 387 24.73 14.35 -34.83
C SER A 387 26.11 14.96 -35.04
N TYR A 388 26.64 15.52 -33.96
CA TYR A 388 27.95 16.15 -33.94
C TYR A 388 28.82 15.47 -32.91
N LEU A 389 30.13 15.37 -33.18
CA LEU A 389 31.09 14.79 -32.24
C LEU A 389 31.95 15.89 -31.65
N CYS A 390 32.07 15.94 -30.32
CA CYS A 390 33.00 16.85 -29.68
C CYS A 390 34.43 16.55 -30.13
N SER A 391 35.14 17.54 -30.65
CA SER A 391 36.50 17.37 -31.18
C SER A 391 37.56 16.97 -30.13
N ILE A 392 37.22 16.98 -28.84
CA ILE A 392 38.14 16.59 -27.75
C ILE A 392 37.78 15.22 -27.19
N CYS A 393 36.53 15.00 -26.77
CA CYS A 393 36.14 13.74 -26.10
C CYS A 393 35.31 12.78 -26.95
N GLY A 394 34.96 13.15 -28.18
CA GLY A 394 34.15 12.32 -29.07
C GLY A 394 32.68 12.19 -28.65
N LYS A 395 32.21 12.94 -27.63
CA LYS A 395 30.81 12.89 -27.19
C LYS A 395 29.86 13.23 -28.33
N LYS A 396 28.75 12.49 -28.46
CA LYS A 396 27.69 12.71 -29.46
C LYS A 396 26.73 13.80 -28.97
N LEU A 397 26.61 14.87 -29.75
CA LEU A 397 25.90 16.11 -29.42
C LEU A 397 24.79 16.41 -30.44
N CYS A 398 23.69 16.97 -29.95
CA CYS A 398 22.65 17.55 -30.80
C CYS A 398 22.98 18.98 -31.20
N ASN A 399 22.21 19.52 -32.15
CA ASN A 399 22.42 20.86 -32.70
C ASN A 399 22.31 22.00 -31.66
N ASP A 400 21.60 21.77 -30.55
CA ASP A 400 21.45 22.77 -29.48
C ASP A 400 22.57 22.69 -28.43
N CYS A 401 23.28 21.55 -28.36
CA CYS A 401 24.37 21.34 -27.41
C CYS A 401 25.76 21.55 -28.03
N ILE A 402 25.85 21.80 -29.33
CA ILE A 402 27.14 22.15 -29.94
C ILE A 402 27.53 23.58 -29.60
N LEU A 403 28.79 23.74 -29.21
CA LEU A 403 29.39 25.04 -28.95
C LEU A 403 30.64 25.20 -29.82
N LYS A 404 30.90 26.41 -30.30
CA LYS A 404 32.03 26.69 -31.22
C LYS A 404 33.04 27.63 -30.58
N CYS A 405 34.32 27.31 -30.81
CA CYS A 405 35.42 28.19 -30.44
C CYS A 405 35.59 29.27 -31.51
N ILE A 406 35.79 30.52 -31.09
CA ILE A 406 36.02 31.67 -31.98
C ILE A 406 37.20 31.47 -32.94
N LYS A 407 38.22 30.70 -32.53
CA LYS A 407 39.41 30.39 -33.34
C LYS A 407 39.24 29.15 -34.24
N CYS A 408 38.58 28.07 -33.78
CA CYS A 408 38.54 26.81 -34.52
C CYS A 408 37.57 26.78 -35.71
N LYS A 409 36.53 27.62 -35.70
CA LYS A 409 35.44 27.81 -36.70
C LYS A 409 34.70 26.55 -37.21
N GLU A 410 35.39 25.49 -37.57
CA GLU A 410 34.87 24.22 -38.10
C GLU A 410 34.59 23.18 -37.00
N ASN A 411 35.39 23.18 -35.92
CA ASN A 411 35.24 22.23 -34.81
C ASN A 411 34.11 22.60 -33.84
N VAL A 412 33.52 21.57 -33.23
CA VAL A 412 32.43 21.66 -32.26
C VAL A 412 32.82 21.01 -30.94
N TYR A 413 32.33 21.58 -29.84
CA TYR A 413 32.71 21.21 -28.48
C TYR A 413 31.46 21.01 -27.61
N CYS A 414 31.55 20.09 -26.66
CA CYS A 414 30.55 19.95 -25.60
C CYS A 414 30.72 21.06 -24.56
N LYS A 415 29.73 21.19 -23.66
CA LYS A 415 29.76 22.19 -22.58
C LYS A 415 31.00 22.12 -21.69
N ASP A 416 31.55 20.91 -21.48
CA ASP A 416 32.71 20.68 -20.61
C ASP A 416 34.04 21.11 -21.26
N HIS A 417 34.09 21.19 -22.59
CA HIS A 417 35.31 21.45 -23.35
C HIS A 417 35.33 22.84 -23.99
N ILE A 418 34.38 23.70 -23.61
CA ILE A 418 34.35 25.09 -24.03
C ILE A 418 34.25 25.99 -22.81
N ILE A 419 35.01 27.08 -22.84
CA ILE A 419 35.11 28.04 -21.75
C ILE A 419 34.73 29.40 -22.33
N LYS A 420 33.78 30.07 -21.67
CA LYS A 420 33.44 31.46 -21.95
C LYS A 420 34.33 32.36 -21.09
N CYS A 421 35.09 33.25 -21.72
CA CYS A 421 35.87 34.25 -20.99
C CYS A 421 34.93 35.28 -20.38
N GLU A 422 34.98 35.49 -19.07
CA GLU A 422 34.11 36.46 -18.37
C GLU A 422 34.37 37.91 -18.79
N ILE A 423 35.58 38.21 -19.29
CA ILE A 423 35.98 39.57 -19.63
C ILE A 423 35.60 39.93 -21.06
N CYS A 424 36.01 39.12 -22.05
CA CYS A 424 35.70 39.39 -23.45
C CYS A 424 34.40 38.75 -23.93
N ASN A 425 33.74 37.94 -23.11
CA ASN A 425 32.52 37.18 -23.42
C ASN A 425 32.64 36.20 -24.60
N ASN A 426 33.83 36.02 -25.17
CA ASN A 426 34.07 35.07 -26.25
C ASN A 426 34.24 33.64 -25.72
N THR A 427 33.86 32.66 -26.54
CA THR A 427 33.97 31.23 -26.25
C THR A 427 35.20 30.62 -26.90
N PHE A 428 35.96 29.87 -26.10
CA PHE A 428 37.19 29.21 -26.53
C PHE A 428 37.15 27.73 -26.16
N CYS A 429 37.70 26.86 -27.01
CA CYS A 429 38.03 25.52 -26.55
C CYS A 429 39.13 25.60 -25.48
N THR A 430 39.27 24.57 -24.66
CA THR A 430 40.26 24.53 -23.56
C THR A 430 41.68 24.89 -24.01
N ILE A 431 42.08 24.45 -25.22
CA ILE A 431 43.39 24.75 -25.82
C ILE A 431 43.52 26.25 -26.12
N HIS A 432 42.60 26.81 -26.91
CA HIS A 432 42.65 28.21 -27.31
C HIS A 432 42.34 29.19 -26.16
N TYR A 433 41.65 28.71 -25.12
CA TYR A 433 41.44 29.51 -23.91
C TYR A 433 42.76 29.77 -23.20
N ASN A 434 43.63 28.76 -23.11
CA ASN A 434 44.95 28.92 -22.52
C ASN A 434 45.84 29.86 -23.35
N GLU A 435 45.77 29.81 -24.69
CA GLU A 435 46.48 30.78 -25.54
C GLU A 435 45.94 32.21 -25.44
N HIS A 436 44.64 32.34 -25.15
CA HIS A 436 43.99 33.64 -24.99
C HIS A 436 44.45 34.35 -23.70
N LEU A 437 44.87 33.57 -22.70
CA LEU A 437 45.38 34.10 -21.44
C LEU A 437 46.90 34.30 -21.50
N LYS A 438 47.36 35.46 -21.01
CA LYS A 438 48.78 35.71 -20.74
C LYS A 438 48.95 36.17 -19.30
N GLU A 439 50.09 35.88 -18.70
CA GLU A 439 50.34 36.21 -17.29
C GLU A 439 50.95 37.61 -17.14
N CYS A 440 50.48 38.37 -16.15
CA CYS A 440 51.12 39.62 -15.76
C CYS A 440 52.54 39.32 -15.24
N LYS A 441 53.57 39.94 -15.84
CA LYS A 441 54.97 39.70 -15.47
C LYS A 441 55.27 39.98 -13.99
N LYS A 442 54.50 40.87 -13.35
CA LYS A 442 54.71 41.28 -11.96
C LYS A 442 53.93 40.43 -10.96
N CYS A 443 52.61 40.27 -11.13
CA CYS A 443 51.76 39.58 -10.15
C CYS A 443 51.36 38.15 -10.54
N GLY A 444 51.68 37.69 -11.76
CA GLY A 444 51.33 36.36 -12.26
C GLY A 444 49.85 36.15 -12.60
N LYS A 445 48.99 37.18 -12.44
CA LYS A 445 47.56 37.08 -12.79
C LYS A 445 47.40 36.77 -14.27
N LYS A 446 46.57 35.78 -14.62
CA LYS A 446 46.18 35.47 -16.00
C LYS A 446 45.21 36.52 -16.53
N LEU A 447 45.57 37.15 -17.65
CA LEU A 447 44.87 38.27 -18.27
C LEU A 447 44.33 37.87 -19.64
N CYS A 448 43.04 38.15 -19.83
CA CYS A 448 42.39 38.15 -21.14
C CYS A 448 43.10 39.15 -22.08
N THR A 449 43.10 38.91 -23.40
CA THR A 449 43.68 39.86 -24.38
C THR A 449 43.16 41.29 -24.28
N LEU A 450 41.97 41.53 -23.72
CA LEU A 450 41.43 42.87 -23.50
C LEU A 450 41.99 43.57 -22.24
N GLU A 451 42.51 42.82 -21.27
CA GLU A 451 43.12 43.36 -20.04
C GLU A 451 44.65 43.44 -20.11
N GLN A 452 45.24 42.87 -21.16
CA GLN A 452 46.67 42.88 -21.37
C GLN A 452 47.13 44.30 -21.71
N ILE A 453 48.00 44.87 -20.88
CA ILE A 453 48.63 46.16 -21.14
C ILE A 453 50.12 45.93 -21.37
N GLU A 454 50.56 46.24 -22.58
CA GLU A 454 51.97 46.11 -22.97
C GLU A 454 52.76 47.35 -22.55
N CYS A 455 53.88 47.15 -21.83
CA CYS A 455 54.76 48.25 -21.46
C CYS A 455 55.49 48.77 -22.70
N SER A 456 55.32 50.04 -23.04
CA SER A 456 55.92 50.66 -24.24
C SER A 456 57.45 50.75 -24.26
N ILE A 457 58.12 50.23 -23.23
CA ILE A 457 59.59 50.25 -23.06
C ILE A 457 60.15 48.84 -23.12
N CYS A 458 59.63 47.89 -22.31
CA CYS A 458 60.13 46.53 -22.28
C CYS A 458 59.30 45.49 -23.05
N GLY A 459 58.12 45.85 -23.59
CA GLY A 459 57.25 44.93 -24.35
C GLY A 459 56.57 43.84 -23.51
N GLU A 460 56.84 43.77 -22.21
CA GLU A 460 56.22 42.79 -21.30
C GLU A 460 54.78 43.19 -20.95
N ILE A 461 53.97 42.18 -20.59
CA ILE A 461 52.53 42.32 -20.34
C ILE A 461 52.25 42.49 -18.85
N PHE A 462 51.42 43.47 -18.53
CA PHE A 462 51.00 43.81 -17.18
C PHE A 462 49.47 43.96 -17.10
N CYS A 463 48.92 43.82 -15.90
CA CYS A 463 47.52 44.16 -15.63
C CYS A 463 47.36 45.69 -15.49
N LYS A 464 46.11 46.15 -15.48
CA LYS A 464 45.78 47.56 -15.24
C LYS A 464 46.35 48.10 -13.93
N ASP A 465 46.41 47.27 -12.89
CA ASP A 465 46.90 47.72 -11.58
C ASP A 465 48.44 47.79 -11.52
N ASP A 466 49.13 47.00 -12.35
CA ASP A 466 50.60 46.94 -12.41
C ASP A 466 51.22 47.78 -13.54
N SER A 467 50.39 48.48 -14.29
CA SER A 467 50.78 49.44 -15.32
C SER A 467 50.33 50.85 -14.95
N ILE A 468 51.10 51.84 -15.41
CA ILE A 468 50.84 53.26 -15.20
C ILE A 468 50.74 53.92 -16.57
N LYS A 469 49.69 54.72 -16.75
CA LYS A 469 49.51 55.53 -17.96
C LYS A 469 50.24 56.86 -17.77
N CYS A 470 51.21 57.15 -18.63
CA CYS A 470 51.91 58.44 -18.63
C CYS A 470 50.94 59.58 -18.95
N SER A 471 50.95 60.66 -18.15
CA SER A 471 50.10 61.85 -18.35
C SER A 471 50.40 62.57 -19.67
N GLU A 472 51.67 62.65 -20.05
CA GLU A 472 52.15 63.37 -21.23
C GLU A 472 51.87 62.60 -22.52
N CYS A 473 52.45 61.41 -22.66
CA CYS A 473 52.39 60.65 -23.92
C CYS A 473 51.21 59.67 -24.00
N ARG A 474 50.45 59.52 -22.90
CA ARG A 474 49.29 58.61 -22.77
C ARG A 474 49.59 57.12 -22.98
N LYS A 475 50.86 56.74 -23.13
CA LYS A 475 51.32 55.35 -23.23
C LYS A 475 51.37 54.69 -21.85
N TYR A 476 51.24 53.37 -21.83
CA TYR A 476 51.36 52.57 -20.62
C TYR A 476 52.78 52.06 -20.45
N VAL A 477 53.28 52.14 -19.21
CA VAL A 477 54.56 51.61 -18.78
C VAL A 477 54.39 50.81 -17.50
N CYS A 478 55.26 49.82 -17.26
CA CYS A 478 55.25 49.11 -15.98
C CYS A 478 55.74 50.04 -14.86
N ARG A 479 55.44 49.71 -13.60
CA ARG A 479 55.86 50.54 -12.45
C ARG A 479 57.37 50.75 -12.32
N LEU A 480 58.20 49.86 -12.88
CA LEU A 480 59.65 50.04 -12.89
C LEU A 480 60.10 51.09 -13.91
N HIS A 481 59.33 51.29 -14.97
CA HIS A 481 59.60 52.28 -16.01
C HIS A 481 58.73 53.53 -15.88
N SER A 482 57.86 53.60 -14.87
CA SER A 482 57.19 54.84 -14.51
C SER A 482 58.13 55.71 -13.68
N TRP A 483 58.33 56.94 -14.10
CA TRP A 483 59.08 57.94 -13.36
C TRP A 483 58.17 59.14 -13.11
N GLN A 484 58.14 59.62 -11.87
CA GLN A 484 57.38 60.79 -11.45
C GLN A 484 58.35 61.97 -11.28
N CYS A 485 58.00 63.14 -11.82
CA CYS A 485 58.90 64.27 -11.86
C CYS A 485 58.87 65.00 -10.51
N SER A 486 60.00 65.13 -9.86
CA SER A 486 60.07 65.81 -8.56
C SER A 486 59.64 67.28 -8.59
N ALA A 487 59.58 67.91 -9.77
CA ALA A 487 59.20 69.33 -9.91
C ALA A 487 57.69 69.58 -10.08
N CYS A 488 56.97 68.69 -10.78
CA CYS A 488 55.54 68.86 -11.06
C CYS A 488 54.66 67.78 -10.43
N GLY A 489 55.26 66.81 -9.74
CA GLY A 489 54.61 65.58 -9.31
C GLY A 489 54.42 64.63 -10.48
#